data_AF-A0A142XG44-F1
#
_entry.id   AF-A0A142XG44-F1
#
_cell.length_a   1.000
_cell.length_b   1.000
_cell.length_c   1.000
_cell.angle_alpha   90.00
_cell.angle_beta   90.00
_cell.angle_gamma   90.00
#
_symmetry.space_group_name_H-M   'P 1'
#
loop_
_entity.id
_entity.type
_entity.pdbx_description
1 polymer ?
#
loop_
_entity_poly.entity_id
_entity_poly.type
_entity_poly.pdbx_seq_one_letter_code
_entity_poly.pdbx_strand_id
1 'polypeptide(L)'
;MTETQWLATTDLYLLAQFLRTGHRVNRIKSGRRRMRLFGCACCRLVWPLFAPDPKCAELISEAERFADASSSRQSLARLEAALPSTGGPELGFRFFEFHAARMVANSNVFVAAVAAAQTLAQGIRYRANRSGAPTLLSASIPIDGQQIAILRDIFGNPFDPVMFSPNWHTDTAVTLASQMYESRDFSAMPILADALQDAGCNDDRILDHCRGPGPHVRGCWVVDLLLGKE
;
A
#
# COMPACT_ATOMS: atom_id res chain seq x y z
N MET A 1 -1.40 -22.14 0.29
CA MET A 1 -0.08 -21.51 0.20
C MET A 1 0.66 -21.84 1.48
N THR A 2 1.93 -22.22 1.41
CA THR A 2 2.83 -22.38 2.57
C THR A 2 3.62 -21.10 2.81
N GLU A 3 4.32 -20.98 3.93
CA GLU A 3 5.19 -19.83 4.22
C GLU A 3 6.28 -19.65 3.16
N THR A 4 6.98 -20.72 2.77
CA THR A 4 7.99 -20.68 1.69
C THR A 4 7.40 -20.17 0.39
N GLN A 5 6.18 -20.61 0.03
CA GLN A 5 5.48 -20.12 -1.16
C GLN A 5 5.09 -18.65 -1.03
N TRP A 6 4.67 -18.21 0.16
CA TRP A 6 4.34 -16.82 0.45
C TRP A 6 5.54 -15.90 0.28
N LEU A 7 6.73 -16.31 0.74
CA LEU A 7 7.97 -15.53 0.64
C LEU A 7 8.54 -15.53 -0.79
N ALA A 8 8.48 -16.67 -1.49
CA ALA A 8 9.10 -16.84 -2.80
C ALA A 8 8.24 -16.37 -3.98
N THR A 9 6.91 -16.30 -3.83
CA THR A 9 6.04 -15.96 -4.96
C THR A 9 6.27 -14.54 -5.47
N THR A 10 6.25 -14.41 -6.80
CA THR A 10 6.25 -13.13 -7.52
C THR A 10 4.91 -12.86 -8.20
N ASP A 11 3.86 -13.59 -7.81
CA ASP A 11 2.49 -13.43 -8.31
C ASP A 11 1.62 -12.74 -7.25
N LEU A 12 1.29 -11.48 -7.51
CA LEU A 12 0.43 -10.66 -6.66
C LEU A 12 -0.98 -11.24 -6.52
N TYR A 13 -1.53 -11.82 -7.60
CA TYR A 13 -2.87 -12.39 -7.57
C TYR A 13 -2.92 -13.61 -6.66
N LEU A 14 -1.90 -14.48 -6.69
CA LEU A 14 -1.82 -15.63 -5.78
C LEU A 14 -1.76 -15.19 -4.31
N LEU A 15 -0.97 -14.17 -3.99
CA LEU A 15 -0.88 -13.63 -2.63
C LEU A 15 -2.22 -13.03 -2.17
N ALA A 16 -2.81 -12.16 -2.99
CA ALA A 16 -4.10 -11.55 -2.68
C ALA A 16 -5.19 -12.62 -2.53
N GLN A 17 -5.24 -13.59 -3.44
CA GLN A 17 -6.22 -14.67 -3.40
C GLN A 17 -6.07 -15.52 -2.14
N PHE A 18 -4.84 -15.81 -1.72
CA PHE A 18 -4.56 -16.49 -0.46
C PHE A 18 -5.08 -15.68 0.75
N LEU A 19 -4.82 -14.37 0.81
CA LEU A 19 -5.36 -13.51 1.87
C LEU A 19 -6.90 -13.50 1.86
N ARG A 20 -7.54 -13.51 0.68
CA ARG A 20 -9.00 -13.54 0.55
C ARG A 20 -9.62 -14.84 1.05
N THR A 21 -9.12 -15.99 0.60
CA THR A 21 -9.77 -17.27 0.89
C THR A 21 -9.29 -17.87 2.21
N GLY A 22 -8.00 -17.74 2.51
CA GLY A 22 -7.38 -18.25 3.73
C GLY A 22 -7.64 -17.37 4.94
N HIS A 23 -7.50 -16.04 4.79
CA HIS A 23 -7.58 -15.09 5.91
C HIS A 23 -8.83 -14.21 5.90
N ARG A 24 -9.71 -14.37 4.88
CA ARG A 24 -10.99 -13.66 4.77
C ARG A 24 -10.87 -12.15 4.93
N VAL A 25 -9.75 -11.55 4.49
CA VAL A 25 -9.45 -10.12 4.66
C VAL A 25 -10.52 -9.20 4.07
N ASN A 26 -11.28 -9.67 3.07
CA ASN A 26 -12.40 -8.94 2.48
C ASN A 26 -13.66 -8.89 3.39
N ARG A 27 -13.79 -9.81 4.35
CA ARG A 27 -14.97 -9.94 5.22
C ARG A 27 -14.82 -9.22 6.56
N ILE A 28 -13.60 -9.02 7.04
CA ILE A 28 -13.30 -8.34 8.31
C ILE A 28 -12.95 -6.86 8.11
N LYS A 29 -13.18 -6.03 9.14
CA LYS A 29 -12.96 -4.57 9.08
C LYS A 29 -11.48 -4.24 8.84
N SER A 30 -10.59 -4.84 9.63
CA SER A 30 -9.13 -4.70 9.55
C SER A 30 -8.57 -5.05 8.17
N GLY A 31 -8.97 -6.20 7.64
CA GLY A 31 -8.56 -6.65 6.30
C GLY A 31 -9.05 -5.72 5.18
N ARG A 32 -10.27 -5.16 5.27
CA ARG A 32 -10.75 -4.15 4.31
C ARG A 32 -9.96 -2.84 4.42
N ARG A 33 -9.57 -2.42 5.63
CA ARG A 33 -8.68 -1.27 5.84
C ARG A 33 -7.33 -1.50 5.14
N ARG A 34 -6.65 -2.61 5.47
CA ARG A 34 -5.36 -2.99 4.88
C ARG A 34 -5.41 -3.08 3.35
N MET A 35 -6.50 -3.62 2.78
CA MET A 35 -6.66 -3.67 1.32
C MET A 35 -6.84 -2.32 0.66
N ARG A 36 -7.50 -1.36 1.34
CA ARG A 36 -7.62 -0.01 0.80
C ARG A 36 -6.27 0.69 0.79
N LEU A 37 -5.53 0.57 1.90
CA LEU A 37 -4.18 1.11 2.03
C LEU A 37 -3.22 0.50 1.00
N PHE A 38 -3.31 -0.80 0.72
CA PHE A 38 -2.57 -1.46 -0.35
C PHE A 38 -2.84 -0.82 -1.72
N GLY A 39 -4.10 -0.61 -2.08
CA GLY A 39 -4.47 0.06 -3.32
C GLY A 39 -3.93 1.50 -3.39
N CYS A 40 -4.07 2.28 -2.32
CA CYS A 40 -3.55 3.65 -2.23
C CYS A 40 -2.03 3.70 -2.38
N ALA A 41 -1.31 2.79 -1.71
CA ALA A 41 0.13 2.66 -1.82
C ALA A 41 0.57 2.32 -3.25
N CYS A 42 -0.14 1.43 -3.94
CA CYS A 42 0.10 1.15 -5.36
C CYS A 42 -0.11 2.38 -6.25
N CYS A 43 -1.10 3.23 -5.95
CA CYS A 43 -1.29 4.50 -6.64
C CYS A 43 -0.16 5.50 -6.39
N ARG A 44 0.36 5.57 -5.15
CA ARG A 44 1.48 6.46 -4.81
C ARG A 44 2.81 6.01 -5.41
N LEU A 45 3.02 4.70 -5.54
CA LEU A 45 4.23 4.10 -6.09
C LEU A 45 4.66 4.68 -7.44
N VAL A 46 3.69 5.10 -8.23
CA VAL A 46 3.89 5.53 -9.62
C VAL A 46 3.99 7.05 -9.78
N TRP A 47 3.72 7.83 -8.74
CA TRP A 47 3.79 9.29 -8.78
C TRP A 47 5.18 9.87 -9.10
N PRO A 48 6.31 9.24 -8.73
CA PRO A 48 7.62 9.71 -9.18
C PRO A 48 7.80 9.61 -10.70
N LEU A 49 7.04 8.73 -11.37
CA LEU A 49 7.12 8.50 -12.82
C LEU A 49 6.28 9.51 -13.61
N PHE A 50 5.23 10.04 -12.98
CA PHE A 50 4.40 11.10 -13.52
C PHE A 50 3.70 11.84 -12.38
N ALA A 51 3.73 13.17 -12.44
CA ALA A 51 3.00 13.98 -11.48
C ALA A 51 1.49 13.63 -11.51
N PRO A 52 0.90 13.31 -10.34
CA PRO A 52 -0.50 12.89 -10.30
C PRO A 52 -1.44 14.05 -10.64
N ASP A 53 -2.59 13.70 -11.19
CA ASP A 53 -3.72 14.62 -11.29
C ASP A 53 -4.16 15.03 -9.87
N PRO A 54 -4.38 16.34 -9.59
CA PRO A 54 -4.72 16.81 -8.25
C PRO A 54 -5.98 16.15 -7.66
N LYS A 55 -7.01 15.87 -8.49
CA LYS A 55 -8.23 15.22 -8.02
C LYS A 55 -7.98 13.76 -7.65
N CYS A 56 -7.10 13.07 -8.39
CA CYS A 56 -6.67 11.72 -8.05
C CYS A 56 -5.91 11.71 -6.72
N ALA A 57 -4.97 12.64 -6.54
CA ALA A 57 -4.18 12.76 -5.32
C ALA A 57 -5.07 13.04 -4.09
N GLU A 58 -6.08 13.91 -4.25
CA GLU A 58 -7.07 14.21 -3.21
C GLU A 58 -7.92 12.97 -2.88
N LEU A 59 -8.43 12.27 -3.88
CA LEU A 59 -9.23 11.06 -3.68
C LEU A 59 -8.45 9.94 -2.99
N ILE A 60 -7.19 9.71 -3.39
CA ILE A 60 -6.32 8.70 -2.78
C ILE A 60 -6.04 9.05 -1.31
N SER A 61 -5.79 10.32 -1.02
CA SER A 61 -5.58 10.79 0.36
C SER A 61 -6.85 10.65 1.21
N GLU A 62 -8.03 10.88 0.63
CA GLU A 62 -9.31 10.64 1.31
C GLU A 62 -9.58 9.16 1.53
N ALA A 63 -9.23 8.30 0.58
CA ALA A 63 -9.36 6.85 0.72
C ALA A 63 -8.52 6.31 1.87
N GLU A 64 -7.32 6.85 2.10
CA GLU A 64 -6.48 6.52 3.26
C GLU A 64 -7.12 6.95 4.57
N ARG A 65 -7.64 8.18 4.66
CA ARG A 65 -8.38 8.67 5.84
C ARG A 65 -9.63 7.82 6.11
N PHE A 66 -10.36 7.45 5.07
CA PHE A 66 -11.52 6.58 5.20
C PHE A 66 -11.13 5.17 5.68
N ALA A 67 -9.98 4.64 5.24
CA ALA A 67 -9.45 3.37 5.73
C ALA A 67 -9.19 3.42 7.25
N ASP A 68 -8.67 4.55 7.73
CA ASP A 68 -8.38 4.80 9.15
C ASP A 68 -9.59 5.31 9.97
N ALA A 69 -10.79 5.30 9.39
CA ALA A 69 -12.02 5.79 10.00
C ALA A 69 -11.98 7.28 10.44
N SER A 70 -11.07 8.08 9.87
CA SER A 70 -11.01 9.54 10.06
C SER A 70 -11.76 10.31 8.97
N SER A 71 -12.46 9.61 8.08
CA SER A 71 -13.35 10.17 7.06
C SER A 71 -14.62 9.31 6.88
N SER A 72 -15.60 9.83 6.14
CA SER A 72 -16.88 9.19 5.85
C SER A 72 -16.96 8.64 4.42
N ARG A 73 -17.83 7.63 4.23
CA ARG A 73 -18.15 7.09 2.90
C ARG A 73 -18.70 8.15 1.95
N GLN A 74 -19.46 9.11 2.50
CA GLN A 74 -20.06 10.18 1.72
C GLN A 74 -19.00 11.13 1.16
N SER A 75 -18.02 11.50 1.96
CA SER A 75 -16.90 12.34 1.52
C SER A 75 -16.12 11.68 0.38
N LEU A 76 -15.78 10.41 0.57
CA LEU A 76 -15.08 9.62 -0.45
C LEU A 76 -15.88 9.50 -1.76
N ALA A 77 -17.19 9.27 -1.68
CA ALA A 77 -18.06 9.17 -2.84
C ALA A 77 -18.22 10.51 -3.60
N ARG A 78 -18.21 11.64 -2.89
CA ARG A 78 -18.25 12.98 -3.52
C ARG A 78 -17.01 13.23 -4.36
N LEU A 79 -15.82 12.93 -3.82
CA LEU A 79 -14.56 13.08 -4.57
C LEU A 79 -14.49 12.12 -5.75
N GLU A 80 -14.95 10.87 -5.58
CA GLU A 80 -15.03 9.91 -6.69
C GLU A 80 -15.92 10.43 -7.83
N ALA A 81 -17.08 10.99 -7.50
CA ALA A 81 -18.02 11.55 -8.47
C ALA A 81 -17.50 12.82 -9.18
N ALA A 82 -16.54 13.53 -8.59
CA ALA A 82 -15.92 14.71 -9.16
C ALA A 82 -14.80 14.41 -10.17
N LEU A 83 -14.35 13.15 -10.25
CA LEU A 83 -13.45 12.69 -11.30
C LEU A 83 -14.17 12.72 -12.65
N PRO A 84 -13.46 13.06 -13.75
CA PRO A 84 -14.02 12.93 -15.08
C PRO A 84 -14.57 11.51 -15.28
N SER A 85 -15.68 11.40 -16.01
CA SER A 85 -16.07 10.10 -16.56
C SER A 85 -14.86 9.51 -17.27
N THR A 86 -14.60 8.22 -17.07
CA THR A 86 -13.54 7.51 -17.77
C THR A 86 -13.92 7.50 -19.25
N GLY A 87 -13.48 8.54 -19.97
CA GLY A 87 -13.66 8.69 -21.40
C GLY A 87 -12.87 7.61 -22.14
N GLY A 88 -13.17 7.47 -23.43
CA GLY A 88 -12.49 6.53 -24.30
C GLY A 88 -10.97 6.77 -24.43
N PRO A 89 -10.30 6.09 -25.38
CA PRO A 89 -8.84 6.07 -25.51
C PRO A 89 -8.15 7.44 -25.66
N GLU A 90 -8.90 8.54 -25.85
CA GLU A 90 -8.42 9.92 -25.97
C GLU A 90 -7.72 10.44 -24.70
N LEU A 91 -8.07 9.94 -23.52
CA LEU A 91 -7.42 10.32 -22.25
C LEU A 91 -6.00 9.74 -22.10
N GLY A 92 -5.59 8.82 -22.98
CA GLY A 92 -4.26 8.21 -22.95
C GLY A 92 -3.91 7.64 -21.57
N PHE A 93 -2.76 8.05 -21.03
CA PHE A 93 -2.30 7.61 -19.71
C PHE A 93 -3.25 7.99 -18.57
N ARG A 94 -3.92 9.15 -18.64
CA ARG A 94 -4.80 9.65 -17.57
C ARG A 94 -6.02 8.75 -17.34
N PHE A 95 -6.43 7.97 -18.35
CA PHE A 95 -7.46 6.94 -18.17
C PHE A 95 -7.09 5.96 -17.05
N PHE A 96 -5.86 5.45 -17.05
CA PHE A 96 -5.39 4.45 -16.07
C PHE A 96 -5.32 5.04 -14.67
N GLU A 97 -4.88 6.29 -14.57
CA GLU A 97 -4.81 7.01 -13.31
C GLU A 97 -6.19 7.23 -12.69
N PHE A 98 -7.14 7.78 -13.46
CA PHE A 98 -8.51 7.97 -12.99
C PHE A 98 -9.18 6.64 -12.61
N HIS A 99 -8.97 5.60 -13.40
CA HIS A 99 -9.54 4.28 -13.12
C HIS A 99 -8.98 3.68 -11.81
N ALA A 100 -7.66 3.75 -11.60
CA ALA A 100 -7.04 3.29 -10.36
C ALA A 100 -7.52 4.09 -9.13
N ALA A 101 -7.64 5.43 -9.26
CA ALA A 101 -8.14 6.29 -8.18
C ALA A 101 -9.58 5.93 -7.78
N ARG A 102 -10.45 5.60 -8.74
CA ARG A 102 -11.82 5.13 -8.45
C ARG A 102 -11.83 3.77 -7.77
N MET A 103 -10.92 2.88 -8.13
CA MET A 103 -10.82 1.58 -7.50
C MET A 103 -10.47 1.67 -6.01
N VAL A 104 -9.56 2.57 -5.61
CA VAL A 104 -9.26 2.78 -4.17
C VAL A 104 -10.42 3.40 -3.41
N ALA A 105 -11.41 3.96 -4.10
CA ALA A 105 -12.67 4.45 -3.53
C ALA A 105 -13.79 3.39 -3.51
N ASN A 106 -13.58 2.19 -4.05
CA ASN A 106 -14.67 1.21 -4.18
C ASN A 106 -15.08 0.60 -2.81
N SER A 107 -16.35 0.19 -2.69
CA SER A 107 -16.86 -0.56 -1.53
C SER A 107 -16.35 -2.02 -1.52
N ASN A 108 -16.14 -2.62 -2.69
CA ASN A 108 -15.53 -3.95 -2.85
C ASN A 108 -14.00 -3.82 -2.94
N VAL A 109 -13.39 -3.58 -1.78
CA VAL A 109 -11.97 -3.18 -1.67
C VAL A 109 -11.00 -4.23 -2.22
N PHE A 110 -11.33 -5.52 -2.10
CA PHE A 110 -10.39 -6.58 -2.45
C PHE A 110 -10.08 -6.62 -3.95
N VAL A 111 -11.12 -6.75 -4.79
CA VAL A 111 -10.95 -6.78 -6.25
C VAL A 111 -10.42 -5.44 -6.73
N ALA A 112 -10.92 -4.35 -6.14
CA ALA A 112 -10.55 -3.00 -6.55
C ALA A 112 -9.08 -2.68 -6.26
N ALA A 113 -8.51 -3.09 -5.12
CA ALA A 113 -7.11 -2.80 -4.81
C ALA A 113 -6.13 -3.52 -5.75
N VAL A 114 -6.40 -4.78 -6.08
CA VAL A 114 -5.60 -5.54 -7.06
C VAL A 114 -5.79 -4.96 -8.47
N ALA A 115 -7.02 -4.57 -8.84
CA ALA A 115 -7.28 -3.92 -10.11
C ALA A 115 -6.58 -2.56 -10.24
N ALA A 116 -6.53 -1.76 -9.17
CA ALA A 116 -5.80 -0.48 -9.14
C ALA A 116 -4.30 -0.69 -9.44
N ALA A 117 -3.70 -1.68 -8.77
CA ALA A 117 -2.31 -2.08 -8.97
C ALA A 117 -2.02 -2.48 -10.42
N GLN A 118 -2.85 -3.35 -11.00
CA GLN A 118 -2.70 -3.82 -12.38
C GLN A 118 -2.94 -2.72 -13.42
N THR A 119 -3.93 -1.86 -13.19
CA THR A 119 -4.28 -0.75 -14.09
C THR A 119 -3.11 0.22 -14.27
N LEU A 120 -2.42 0.54 -13.17
CA LEU A 120 -1.27 1.44 -13.22
C LEU A 120 -0.08 0.81 -13.94
N ALA A 121 0.19 -0.49 -13.68
CA ALA A 121 1.21 -1.22 -14.41
C ALA A 121 0.93 -1.23 -15.93
N GLN A 122 -0.32 -1.43 -16.34
CA GLN A 122 -0.73 -1.32 -17.74
C GLN A 122 -0.55 0.08 -18.30
N GLY A 123 -0.92 1.13 -17.56
CA GLY A 123 -0.74 2.51 -17.98
C GLY A 123 0.72 2.87 -18.22
N ILE A 124 1.62 2.41 -17.36
CA ILE A 124 3.06 2.66 -17.50
C ILE A 124 3.61 1.97 -18.74
N ARG A 125 3.23 0.70 -18.97
CA ARG A 125 3.58 -0.04 -20.21
C ARG A 125 3.03 0.66 -21.45
N TYR A 126 1.81 1.18 -21.39
CA TYR A 126 1.21 1.96 -22.48
C TYR A 126 2.01 3.23 -22.78
N ARG A 127 2.37 4.01 -21.76
CA ARG A 127 3.16 5.25 -21.91
C ARG A 127 4.54 4.97 -22.49
N ALA A 128 5.17 3.88 -22.07
CA ALA A 128 6.46 3.42 -22.56
C ALA A 128 6.45 3.19 -24.07
N ASN A 129 5.47 2.41 -24.53
CA ASN A 129 5.34 2.03 -25.94
C ASN A 129 5.09 3.24 -26.84
N ARG A 130 4.38 4.28 -26.36
CA ARG A 130 4.14 5.50 -27.15
C ARG A 130 5.32 6.48 -27.17
N SER A 131 6.17 6.47 -26.15
CA SER A 131 7.29 7.41 -26.06
C SER A 131 8.44 7.07 -27.01
N GLY A 132 8.39 5.91 -27.70
CA GLY A 132 9.46 5.46 -28.58
C GLY A 132 10.80 5.25 -27.88
N ALA A 133 10.80 5.23 -26.54
CA ALA A 133 11.97 5.09 -25.68
C ALA A 133 11.98 3.68 -25.07
N PRO A 134 12.36 2.64 -25.84
CA PRO A 134 12.49 1.28 -25.29
C PRO A 134 13.56 1.20 -24.20
N THR A 135 14.53 2.14 -24.17
CA THR A 135 15.70 2.13 -23.29
C THR A 135 15.51 2.79 -21.92
N LEU A 136 14.56 3.73 -21.74
CA LEU A 136 14.20 4.23 -20.40
C LEU A 136 13.26 3.27 -19.64
N LEU A 137 12.74 2.25 -20.34
CA LEU A 137 11.76 1.28 -19.84
C LEU A 137 12.16 -0.19 -19.98
N SER A 138 13.32 -0.48 -20.59
CA SER A 138 14.04 -1.75 -20.42
C SER A 138 14.54 -1.93 -18.99
N ALA A 139 14.71 -0.82 -18.25
CA ALA A 139 14.57 -0.80 -16.79
C ALA A 139 13.08 -0.81 -16.44
N SER A 140 12.42 -1.97 -16.63
CA SER A 140 11.12 -2.17 -16.03
C SER A 140 11.31 -1.99 -14.53
N ILE A 141 10.82 -0.88 -13.96
CA ILE A 141 10.54 -0.85 -12.52
C ILE A 141 9.76 -2.13 -12.29
N PRO A 142 10.22 -3.05 -11.43
CA PRO A 142 9.50 -4.27 -11.17
C PRO A 142 8.30 -3.89 -10.32
N ILE A 143 7.35 -3.15 -10.89
CA ILE A 143 6.15 -2.63 -10.24
C ILE A 143 5.42 -3.81 -9.63
N ASP A 144 5.37 -4.93 -10.35
CA ASP A 144 4.82 -6.19 -9.85
C ASP A 144 5.57 -6.64 -8.57
N GLY A 145 6.90 -6.57 -8.55
CA GLY A 145 7.72 -6.86 -7.36
C GLY A 145 7.55 -5.86 -6.21
N GLN A 146 7.46 -4.56 -6.51
CA GLN A 146 7.24 -3.51 -5.51
C GLN A 146 5.83 -3.58 -4.92
N GLN A 147 4.80 -3.87 -5.73
CA GLN A 147 3.44 -4.11 -5.26
C GLN A 147 3.39 -5.32 -4.32
N ILE A 148 4.12 -6.38 -4.65
CA ILE A 148 4.24 -7.55 -3.76
C ILE A 148 4.94 -7.17 -2.45
N ALA A 149 6.00 -6.37 -2.51
CA ALA A 149 6.68 -5.90 -1.32
C ALA A 149 5.77 -5.01 -0.46
N ILE A 150 4.98 -4.10 -1.06
CA ILE A 150 3.96 -3.29 -0.37
C ILE A 150 2.89 -4.17 0.27
N LEU A 151 2.43 -5.22 -0.42
CA LEU A 151 1.46 -6.15 0.15
C LEU A 151 2.03 -6.83 1.40
N ARG A 152 3.29 -7.29 1.34
CA ARG A 152 3.98 -7.91 2.48
C ARG A 152 4.28 -6.89 3.59
N ASP A 153 4.56 -5.64 3.26
CA ASP A 153 4.70 -4.55 4.23
C ASP A 153 3.40 -4.29 5.00
N ILE A 154 2.24 -4.39 4.36
CA ILE A 154 0.95 -4.15 5.02
C ILE A 154 0.43 -5.36 5.81
N PHE A 155 0.61 -6.58 5.28
CA PHE A 155 0.08 -7.78 5.91
C PHE A 155 1.08 -8.52 6.78
N GLY A 156 2.37 -8.21 6.67
CA GLY A 156 3.43 -9.01 7.27
C GLY A 156 3.47 -10.43 6.70
N ASN A 157 4.05 -11.35 7.48
CA ASN A 157 3.99 -12.78 7.21
C ASN A 157 2.78 -13.40 7.92
N PRO A 158 1.73 -13.86 7.20
CA PRO A 158 0.52 -14.38 7.82
C PRO A 158 0.70 -15.75 8.48
N PHE A 159 1.85 -16.41 8.27
CA PHE A 159 2.22 -17.66 8.92
C PHE A 159 2.94 -17.46 10.25
N ASP A 160 3.34 -16.23 10.54
CA ASP A 160 4.15 -15.92 11.70
C ASP A 160 3.65 -14.64 12.41
N PRO A 161 2.50 -14.74 13.11
CA PRO A 161 1.94 -13.60 13.83
C PRO A 161 2.86 -13.18 14.98
N VAL A 162 3.25 -11.92 15.00
CA VAL A 162 4.13 -11.37 16.05
C VAL A 162 3.30 -10.87 17.22
N MET A 163 3.64 -11.29 18.44
CA MET A 163 3.08 -10.70 19.66
C MET A 163 3.86 -9.43 20.02
N PHE A 164 3.21 -8.28 19.92
CA PHE A 164 3.85 -7.00 20.21
C PHE A 164 3.81 -6.70 21.71
N SER A 165 4.98 -6.51 22.33
CA SER A 165 5.08 -6.24 23.78
C SER A 165 4.66 -4.80 24.11
N PRO A 166 3.86 -4.57 25.16
CA PRO A 166 3.52 -3.21 25.62
C PRO A 166 4.74 -2.35 25.96
N ASN A 167 5.85 -2.97 26.39
CA ASN A 167 7.08 -2.24 26.73
C ASN A 167 7.73 -1.56 25.51
N TRP A 168 7.39 -1.99 24.29
CA TRP A 168 7.90 -1.41 23.05
C TRP A 168 7.15 -0.15 22.62
N HIS A 169 5.99 0.14 23.23
CA HIS A 169 5.21 1.38 23.01
C HIS A 169 5.79 2.57 23.78
N THR A 170 7.07 2.85 23.59
CA THR A 170 7.72 4.03 24.18
C THR A 170 7.27 5.31 23.47
N ASP A 171 7.34 6.45 24.16
CA ASP A 171 7.00 7.76 23.57
C ASP A 171 7.81 8.03 22.28
N THR A 172 9.09 7.66 22.26
CA THR A 172 9.96 7.77 21.08
C THR A 172 9.45 6.92 19.92
N ALA A 173 9.17 5.63 20.16
CA ALA A 173 8.71 4.72 19.10
C ALA A 173 7.35 5.15 18.53
N VAL A 174 6.40 5.53 19.40
CA VAL A 174 5.07 6.01 18.99
C VAL A 174 5.15 7.33 18.24
N THR A 175 6.05 8.25 18.65
CA THR A 175 6.26 9.53 17.97
C THR A 175 6.82 9.33 16.56
N LEU A 176 7.86 8.51 16.41
CA LEU A 176 8.44 8.17 15.10
C LEU A 176 7.39 7.52 14.20
N ALA A 177 6.70 6.50 14.70
CA ALA A 177 5.62 5.82 13.98
C ALA A 177 4.54 6.79 13.51
N SER A 178 4.07 7.69 14.38
CA SER A 178 3.03 8.68 14.06
C SER A 178 3.48 9.67 12.99
N GLN A 179 4.72 10.18 13.09
CA GLN A 179 5.29 11.11 12.12
C GLN A 179 5.41 10.48 10.74
N MET A 180 5.96 9.26 10.66
CA MET A 180 6.06 8.53 9.38
C MET A 180 4.68 8.24 8.79
N TYR A 181 3.72 7.86 9.63
CA TYR A 181 2.37 7.52 9.21
C TYR A 181 1.61 8.71 8.58
N GLU A 182 1.75 9.90 9.16
CA GLU A 182 1.07 11.11 8.65
C GLU A 182 1.81 11.75 7.46
N SER A 183 3.13 11.84 7.51
CA SER A 183 3.94 12.39 6.42
C SER A 183 4.02 11.45 5.21
N ARG A 184 3.86 10.14 5.43
CA ARG A 184 4.15 9.05 4.48
C ARG A 184 5.63 8.96 4.10
N ASP A 185 6.50 9.57 4.89
CA ASP A 185 7.95 9.42 4.80
C ASP A 185 8.39 8.39 5.83
N PHE A 186 8.85 7.24 5.35
CA PHE A 186 9.29 6.12 6.17
C PHE A 186 10.83 6.01 6.25
N SER A 187 11.55 7.09 5.92
CA SER A 187 13.02 7.12 6.01
C SER A 187 13.57 6.88 7.42
N ALA A 188 12.76 7.13 8.46
CA ALA A 188 13.14 6.91 9.85
C ALA A 188 12.90 5.46 10.35
N MET A 189 12.52 4.51 9.49
CA MET A 189 12.30 3.10 9.90
C MET A 189 13.53 2.44 10.56
N PRO A 190 14.78 2.66 10.10
CA PRO A 190 15.95 2.14 10.82
C PRO A 190 16.10 2.72 12.22
N ILE A 191 15.78 4.00 12.40
CA ILE A 191 15.80 4.67 13.72
C ILE A 191 14.70 4.10 14.62
N LEU A 192 13.54 3.76 14.05
CA LEU A 192 12.49 3.05 14.77
C LEU A 192 12.96 1.67 15.24
N ALA A 193 13.74 0.94 14.43
CA ALA A 193 14.30 -0.35 14.84
C ALA A 193 15.18 -0.20 16.09
N ASP A 194 16.04 0.82 16.11
CA ASP A 194 16.93 1.08 17.23
C ASP A 194 16.14 1.50 18.48
N ALA A 195 15.11 2.35 18.33
CA ALA A 195 14.23 2.72 19.43
C ALA A 195 13.45 1.51 20.02
N LEU A 196 13.04 0.57 19.17
CA LEU A 196 12.40 -0.69 19.60
C LEU A 196 13.40 -1.58 20.32
N GLN A 197 14.63 -1.68 19.82
CA GLN A 197 15.70 -2.47 20.43
C GLN A 197 16.08 -1.91 21.82
N ASP A 198 16.20 -0.59 21.96
CA ASP A 198 16.43 0.10 23.24
C ASP A 198 15.29 -0.14 24.25
N ALA A 199 14.06 -0.32 23.76
CA ALA A 199 12.90 -0.71 24.56
C ALA A 199 12.86 -2.21 24.92
N GLY A 200 13.90 -2.97 24.54
CA GLY A 200 14.03 -4.40 24.82
C GLY A 200 13.40 -5.32 23.76
N CYS A 201 13.15 -4.84 22.54
CA CYS A 201 12.76 -5.70 21.43
C CYS A 201 13.98 -6.49 20.92
N ASN A 202 13.92 -7.81 21.02
CA ASN A 202 14.92 -8.74 20.46
C ASN A 202 14.31 -9.64 19.38
N ASP A 203 13.22 -9.19 18.76
CA ASP A 203 12.54 -9.93 17.71
C ASP A 203 13.13 -9.57 16.35
N ASP A 204 13.99 -10.45 15.83
CA ASP A 204 14.69 -10.23 14.55
C ASP A 204 13.71 -9.93 13.40
N ARG A 205 12.48 -10.46 13.43
CA ARG A 205 11.49 -10.22 12.36
C ARG A 205 11.02 -8.77 12.34
N ILE A 206 10.83 -8.16 13.52
CA ILE A 206 10.49 -6.74 13.64
C ILE A 206 11.71 -5.90 13.25
N LEU A 207 12.87 -6.20 13.84
CA LEU A 207 14.07 -5.38 13.65
C LEU A 207 14.57 -5.43 12.21
N ASP A 208 14.62 -6.60 11.58
CA ASP A 208 15.04 -6.78 10.20
C ASP A 208 14.02 -6.18 9.23
N HIS A 209 12.72 -6.23 9.55
CA HIS A 209 11.71 -5.53 8.75
C HIS A 209 11.97 -4.03 8.75
N CYS A 210 12.16 -3.43 9.92
CA CYS A 210 12.40 -1.99 10.05
C CYS A 210 13.74 -1.53 9.45
N ARG A 211 14.77 -2.37 9.51
CA ARG A 211 16.10 -2.11 8.91
C ARG A 211 16.15 -2.45 7.43
N GLY A 212 15.17 -3.19 6.94
CA GLY A 212 15.06 -3.58 5.55
C GLY A 212 14.92 -2.37 4.62
N PRO A 213 15.24 -2.52 3.32
CA PRO A 213 15.20 -1.41 2.37
C PRO A 213 13.77 -0.95 2.00
N GLY A 214 12.73 -1.54 2.59
CA GLY A 214 11.35 -1.28 2.24
C GLY A 214 10.92 -1.87 0.87
N PRO A 215 9.85 -1.35 0.25
CA PRO A 215 9.13 -0.13 0.65
C PRO A 215 8.34 -0.30 1.95
N HIS A 216 8.29 0.76 2.74
CA HIS A 216 7.36 0.93 3.84
C HIS A 216 6.30 1.95 3.47
N VAL A 217 5.04 1.66 3.79
CA VAL A 217 3.90 2.50 3.42
C VAL A 217 2.94 2.70 4.58
N ARG A 218 1.99 3.61 4.42
CA ARG A 218 0.87 3.75 5.37
C ARG A 218 0.11 2.43 5.44
N GLY A 219 0.08 1.82 6.62
CA GLY A 219 -0.41 0.47 6.83
C GLY A 219 0.68 -0.59 7.05
N CYS A 220 1.96 -0.20 7.05
CA CYS A 220 3.09 -1.05 7.48
C CYS A 220 2.75 -1.75 8.80
N TRP A 221 2.91 -3.08 8.85
CA TRP A 221 2.42 -3.90 9.96
C TRP A 221 3.08 -3.54 11.30
N VAL A 222 4.38 -3.21 11.33
CA VAL A 222 5.07 -2.78 12.57
C VAL A 222 4.54 -1.41 13.05
N VAL A 223 4.38 -0.47 12.12
CA VAL A 223 3.86 0.87 12.44
C VAL A 223 2.41 0.80 12.89
N ASP A 224 1.57 -0.02 12.24
CA ASP A 224 0.18 -0.22 12.66
C ASP A 224 0.08 -0.86 14.06
N LEU A 225 0.97 -1.79 14.42
CA LEU A 225 1.04 -2.36 15.78
C LEU A 225 1.41 -1.31 16.83
N LEU A 226 2.37 -0.44 16.54
CA LEU A 226 2.74 0.68 17.42
C LEU A 226 1.61 1.69 17.60
N LEU A 227 0.81 1.92 16.56
CA LEU A 227 -0.28 2.91 16.56
C LEU A 227 -1.64 2.32 16.93
N GLY A 228 -1.73 1.01 17.20
CA GLY A 228 -2.98 0.32 17.52
C GLY A 228 -4.01 0.36 16.38
N LYS A 229 -3.55 0.25 15.12
CA LYS A 229 -4.38 0.38 13.91
C LYS A 229 -4.74 -0.94 13.23
N GLU A 230 -4.47 -2.08 13.87
CA GLU A 230 -4.75 -3.41 13.30
C GLU A 230 -6.23 -3.72 13.05
#